data_AF-A0A645I5R2-F1
#
_entry.id   AF-A0A645I5R2-F1
#
_cell.length_a   1.000
_cell.length_b   1.000
_cell.length_c   1.000
_cell.angle_alpha   90.00
_cell.angle_beta   90.00
_cell.angle_gamma   90.00
#
_symmetry.space_group_name_H-M   'P 1'
#
loop_
_entity.id
_entity.type
_entity.pdbx_description
1 polymer ?
#
loop_
_entity_poly.entity_id
_entity_poly.type
_entity_poly.pdbx_seq_one_letter_code
_entity_poly.pdbx_strand_id
1 'polypeptide(L)'
;MLVLYANASLSNITVTNAQTQEFIRINTDMEGGDYIYMYRENNQLRCVRERNGITADIFSAVDEDTDLFFMNVGDNVIRAEAETGNANLVVYVKFYDTRSGVFYGM
;
A
#
# COMPACT_ATOMS: atom_id res chain seq x y z
N MET A 1 -2.02 4.10 5.77
CA MET A 1 -2.67 2.92 5.17
C MET A 1 -2.59 3.06 3.67
N LEU A 2 -1.97 2.09 3.02
CA LEU A 2 -1.92 1.95 1.57
C LEU A 2 -3.06 1.02 1.13
N VAL A 3 -3.79 1.41 0.10
CA VAL A 3 -4.86 0.61 -0.50
C VAL A 3 -4.61 0.48 -1.99
N LEU A 4 -4.59 -0.75 -2.49
CA LEU A 4 -4.51 -1.06 -3.92
C LEU A 4 -5.86 -1.63 -4.36
N TYR A 5 -6.34 -1.21 -5.52
CA TYR A 5 -7.58 -1.68 -6.12
C TYR A 5 -7.33 -2.09 -7.56
N ALA A 6 -7.90 -3.22 -7.96
CA ALA A 6 -7.79 -3.75 -9.32
C ALA A 6 -9.12 -3.59 -10.07
N ASN A 7 -9.12 -2.84 -11.18
CA ASN A 7 -10.29 -2.76 -12.07
C ASN A 7 -10.47 -4.03 -12.92
N ALA A 8 -9.38 -4.74 -13.18
CA ALA A 8 -9.32 -6.01 -13.90
C ALA A 8 -8.04 -6.75 -13.48
N SER A 9 -7.78 -7.92 -14.07
CA SER A 9 -6.61 -8.73 -13.72
C SER A 9 -5.29 -7.95 -13.87
N LEU A 10 -4.46 -8.04 -12.83
CA LEU A 10 -3.12 -7.46 -12.77
C LEU A 10 -2.23 -8.30 -11.84
N SER A 11 -0.91 -8.17 -11.99
CA SER A 11 0.06 -8.94 -11.20
C SER A 11 1.21 -8.07 -10.73
N ASN A 12 1.80 -8.44 -9.59
CA ASN A 12 3.05 -7.90 -9.05
C ASN A 12 3.08 -6.37 -9.01
N ILE A 13 2.57 -5.82 -7.90
CA ILE A 13 2.43 -4.38 -7.74
C ILE A 13 3.65 -3.82 -7.03
N THR A 14 4.21 -2.74 -7.56
CA THR A 14 5.24 -1.93 -6.91
C THR A 14 4.75 -0.50 -6.73
N VAL A 15 4.85 0.03 -5.51
CA VAL A 15 4.58 1.43 -5.17
C VAL A 15 5.89 2.08 -4.75
N THR A 16 6.35 3.08 -5.49
CA THR A 16 7.65 3.72 -5.30
C THR A 16 7.46 5.20 -4.95
N ASN A 17 8.19 5.67 -3.95
CA ASN A 17 8.42 7.10 -3.77
C ASN A 17 9.53 7.53 -4.73
N ALA A 18 9.17 8.28 -5.78
CA ALA A 18 10.10 8.66 -6.83
C ALA A 18 11.23 9.59 -6.35
N GLN A 19 11.06 10.27 -5.21
CA GLN A 19 12.09 11.15 -4.65
C GLN A 19 13.13 10.37 -3.84
N THR A 20 12.68 9.47 -2.96
CA THR A 20 13.57 8.70 -2.07
C THR A 20 14.05 7.38 -2.68
N GLN A 21 13.40 6.94 -3.76
CA GLN A 21 13.57 5.62 -4.41
C GLN A 21 13.15 4.42 -3.55
N GLU A 22 12.60 4.66 -2.36
CA GLU A 22 12.01 3.63 -1.52
C GLU A 22 10.78 3.02 -2.20
N PHE A 23 10.64 1.71 -2.13
CA PHE A 23 9.54 1.01 -2.79
C PHE A 23 8.91 -0.07 -1.92
N ILE A 24 7.61 -0.26 -2.11
CA ILE A 24 6.82 -1.36 -1.55
C ILE A 24 6.43 -2.27 -2.70
N ARG A 25 6.82 -3.55 -2.64
CA ARG A 25 6.42 -4.55 -3.64
C ARG A 25 5.57 -5.66 -3.02
N ILE A 26 4.50 -6.01 -3.73
CA ILE A 26 3.59 -7.09 -3.38
C ILE A 26 3.47 -8.04 -4.58
N ASN A 27 4.06 -9.21 -4.45
CA ASN A 27 4.16 -10.25 -5.48
C ASN A 27 2.90 -11.14 -5.44
N THR A 28 1.80 -10.64 -6.00
CA THR A 28 0.53 -11.37 -6.03
C THR A 28 -0.30 -11.00 -7.26
N ASP A 29 -1.19 -11.91 -7.63
CA ASP A 29 -2.19 -11.69 -8.67
C ASP A 29 -3.49 -11.13 -8.05
N MET A 30 -4.02 -10.08 -8.68
CA MET A 30 -5.30 -9.49 -8.36
C MET A 30 -6.29 -9.71 -9.51
N GLU A 31 -7.56 -9.87 -9.16
CA GLU A 31 -8.69 -9.92 -10.09
C GLU A 31 -9.50 -8.62 -10.01
N GLY A 32 -10.32 -8.37 -11.03
CA GLY A 32 -11.19 -7.19 -11.04
C GLY A 32 -12.13 -7.18 -9.82
N GLY A 33 -12.08 -6.09 -9.04
CA GLY A 33 -12.82 -5.96 -7.78
C GLY A 33 -11.99 -6.24 -6.52
N ASP A 34 -10.77 -6.77 -6.64
CA ASP A 34 -9.91 -7.03 -5.49
C ASP A 34 -9.41 -5.74 -4.83
N TYR A 35 -9.30 -5.79 -3.51
CA TYR A 35 -8.58 -4.80 -2.72
C TYR A 35 -7.40 -5.44 -2.01
N ILE A 36 -6.28 -4.73 -1.94
CA ILE A 36 -5.19 -5.03 -1.00
C ILE A 36 -5.04 -3.87 -0.04
N TYR A 37 -4.97 -4.19 1.23
CA TYR A 37 -4.79 -3.23 2.31
C TYR A 37 -3.48 -3.51 3.02
N MET A 38 -2.59 -2.51 3.02
CA MET A 38 -1.36 -2.54 3.80
C MET A 38 -1.41 -1.44 4.87
N TYR A 39 -1.33 -1.85 6.13
CA TYR A 39 -1.46 -0.94 7.27
C TYR A 39 -0.71 -1.48 8.48
N ARG A 40 -0.56 -0.62 9.49
CA ARG A 40 -0.05 -1.04 10.80
C ARG A 40 -1.20 -1.16 11.79
N GLU A 41 -1.23 -2.26 12.52
CA GLU A 41 -2.12 -2.48 13.66
C GLU A 41 -1.25 -2.87 14.85
N ASN A 42 -1.37 -2.14 15.98
CA ASN A 42 -0.52 -2.34 17.16
C ASN A 42 0.99 -2.35 16.84
N ASN A 43 1.43 -1.44 15.97
CA ASN A 43 2.79 -1.34 15.43
C ASN A 43 3.27 -2.53 14.58
N GLN A 44 2.43 -3.52 14.31
CA GLN A 44 2.74 -4.63 13.42
C GLN A 44 2.24 -4.35 12.01
N LEU A 45 3.08 -4.58 11.00
CA LEU A 45 2.66 -4.47 9.61
C LEU A 45 1.71 -5.62 9.27
N ARG A 46 0.61 -5.30 8.60
CA ARG A 46 -0.33 -6.25 8.04
C ARG A 46 -0.57 -5.96 6.57
N CYS A 47 -0.72 -7.03 5.80
CA CYS A 47 -1.10 -6.98 4.40
C CYS A 47 -2.21 -8.00 4.18
N VAL A 48 -3.40 -7.52 3.82
CA VAL A 48 -4.57 -8.37 3.61
C VAL A 48 -5.20 -8.08 2.26
N ARG A 49 -5.71 -9.11 1.61
CA ARG A 49 -6.47 -9.01 0.37
C ARG A 49 -7.93 -9.27 0.65
N GLU A 50 -8.82 -8.45 0.10
CA GLU A 50 -10.25 -8.68 0.07
C GLU A 50 -10.68 -9.01 -1.36
N ARG A 51 -11.33 -10.17 -1.54
CA ARG A 51 -11.91 -10.62 -2.80
C ARG A 51 -13.32 -11.11 -2.57
N ASN A 52 -14.30 -10.51 -3.24
CA ASN A 52 -15.72 -10.86 -3.10
C ASN A 52 -16.20 -10.89 -1.62
N GLY A 53 -15.70 -9.96 -0.78
CA GLY A 53 -16.02 -9.89 0.65
C GLY A 53 -15.26 -10.89 1.55
N ILE A 54 -14.35 -11.70 0.99
CA ILE A 54 -13.50 -12.62 1.74
C ILE A 54 -12.12 -11.97 1.93
N THR A 55 -11.75 -11.76 3.19
CA THR A 55 -10.43 -11.25 3.57
C THR A 55 -9.44 -12.40 3.80
N ALA A 56 -8.28 -12.34 3.17
CA ALA A 56 -7.18 -13.28 3.35
C ALA A 56 -5.89 -12.52 3.73
N ASP A 57 -5.11 -13.08 4.65
CA ASP A 57 -3.77 -12.59 4.94
C ASP A 57 -2.83 -12.95 3.78
N ILE A 58 -2.16 -11.93 3.23
CA ILE A 58 -1.20 -12.08 2.13
C ILE A 58 0.15 -11.45 2.50
N PHE A 59 0.48 -11.36 3.79
CA PHE A 59 1.76 -10.80 4.24
C PHE A 59 2.97 -11.50 3.62
N SER A 60 2.87 -12.81 3.38
CA SER A 60 3.93 -13.58 2.72
C SER A 60 4.16 -13.21 1.25
N ALA A 61 3.26 -12.44 0.62
CA ALA A 61 3.42 -11.93 -0.73
C ALA A 61 4.16 -10.57 -0.77
N VAL A 62 4.40 -9.94 0.38
CA VAL A 62 5.23 -8.73 0.45
C VAL A 62 6.69 -9.12 0.20
N ASP A 63 7.33 -8.42 -0.73
CA ASP A 63 8.74 -8.67 -1.07
C ASP A 63 9.65 -8.34 0.12
N GLU A 64 10.65 -9.18 0.38
CA GLU A 64 11.60 -9.00 1.49
C GLU A 64 12.47 -7.76 1.32
N ASP A 65 12.70 -7.34 0.08
CA ASP A 65 13.46 -6.14 -0.28
C ASP A 65 12.61 -4.85 -0.20
N THR A 66 11.35 -4.93 0.27
CA THR A 66 10.48 -3.75 0.40
C THR A 66 10.98 -2.76 1.45
N ASP A 67 11.10 -1.50 1.03
CA ASP A 67 11.27 -0.35 1.93
C ASP A 67 9.92 0.14 2.45
N LEU A 68 9.76 0.19 3.77
CA LEU A 68 8.61 0.86 4.38
C LEU A 68 8.91 2.35 4.54
N PHE A 69 8.25 3.18 3.74
CA PHE A 69 8.44 4.63 3.79
C PHE A 69 7.28 5.39 4.42
N PHE A 70 7.59 6.60 4.90
CA PHE A 70 6.63 7.54 5.47
C PHE A 70 6.29 8.64 4.47
N MET A 71 5.12 9.26 4.63
CA MET A 71 4.77 10.47 3.89
C MET A 71 5.45 11.67 4.54
N ASN A 72 6.32 12.34 3.80
CA ASN A 72 7.00 13.54 4.26
C ASN A 72 6.08 14.76 4.19
N VAL A 73 6.41 15.82 4.93
CA VAL A 73 5.71 17.11 4.80
C VAL A 73 5.98 17.68 3.41
N GLY A 74 4.91 18.07 2.73
CA GLY A 74 4.98 18.62 1.37
C GLY A 74 4.71 17.57 0.29
N ASP A 75 5.32 17.76 -0.87
CA ASP A 75 5.07 16.93 -2.05
C ASP A 75 5.74 15.56 -1.90
N ASN A 76 4.95 14.51 -2.06
CA ASN A 76 5.44 13.14 -2.17
C ASN A 76 5.04 12.62 -3.55
N VAL A 77 6.03 12.41 -4.42
CA VAL A 77 5.79 11.92 -5.79
C VAL A 77 5.72 10.40 -5.74
N ILE A 78 4.50 9.86 -5.66
CA ILE A 78 4.27 8.42 -5.62
C ILE A 78 3.99 7.89 -7.03
N ARG A 79 4.73 6.87 -7.44
CA ARG A 79 4.48 6.10 -8.66
C ARG A 79 4.01 4.70 -8.25
N ALA A 80 3.04 4.17 -8.97
CA ALA A 80 2.56 2.82 -8.77
C ALA A 80 2.50 2.10 -10.10
N GLU A 81 2.99 0.87 -10.13
CA GLU A 81 3.09 0.05 -11.33
C GLU A 81 2.71 -1.39 -11.02
N ALA A 82 2.01 -2.04 -11.95
CA ALA A 82 1.86 -3.49 -11.98
C ALA A 82 2.67 -4.06 -13.17
N GLU A 83 3.23 -5.25 -12.99
CA GLU A 83 3.98 -5.93 -14.06
C GLU A 83 3.07 -6.27 -15.25
N THR A 84 1.85 -6.74 -14.95
CA THR A 84 0.80 -6.93 -15.95
C THR A 84 -0.45 -6.15 -15.55
N GLY A 85 -1.24 -5.72 -16.53
CA GLY A 85 -2.50 -5.03 -16.26
C GLY A 85 -2.35 -3.65 -15.62
N ASN A 86 -1.21 -2.97 -15.78
CA ASN A 86 -0.88 -1.70 -15.12
C ASN A 86 -1.97 -0.62 -15.22
N ALA A 87 -2.64 -0.51 -16.38
CA ALA A 87 -3.73 0.45 -16.59
C ALA A 87 -4.95 0.21 -15.67
N ASN A 88 -5.04 -0.96 -15.04
CA ASN A 88 -6.15 -1.35 -14.17
C ASN A 88 -5.86 -1.11 -12.69
N LEU A 89 -4.62 -0.74 -12.33
CA LEU A 89 -4.22 -0.48 -10.96
C LEU A 89 -4.68 0.90 -10.51
N VAL A 90 -5.32 0.94 -9.34
CA VAL A 90 -5.64 2.19 -8.64
C VAL A 90 -5.03 2.14 -7.26
N VAL A 91 -4.39 3.24 -6.84
CA VAL A 91 -3.72 3.34 -5.54
C VAL A 91 -4.29 4.49 -4.74
N TYR A 92 -4.60 4.20 -3.47
CA TYR A 92 -5.01 5.20 -2.50
C TYR A 92 -4.06 5.18 -1.31
N VAL A 93 -3.62 6.36 -0.90
CA VAL A 93 -2.87 6.54 0.35
C VAL A 93 -3.77 7.27 1.33
N LYS A 94 -4.09 6.60 2.44
CA LYS A 94 -4.81 7.19 3.57
C LYS A 94 -3.83 7.43 4.70
N PHE A 95 -3.64 8.68 5.08
CA PHE A 95 -2.84 9.08 6.24
C PHE A 95 -3.68 9.93 7.18
N TYR A 96 -3.31 9.93 8.45
CA TYR A 96 -3.88 10.84 9.43
C TYR A 96 -3.00 12.08 9.50
N ASP A 97 -3.61 13.26 9.59
CA ASP A 97 -2.86 14.49 9.85
C ASP A 97 -2.12 14.36 11.18
N THR A 98 -0.80 14.51 11.12
CA THR A 98 0.02 14.75 12.30
C THR A 98 -0.29 16.14 12.81
N ARG A 99 -1.19 16.25 13.79
CA ARG A 99 -1.36 17.50 14.52
C ARG A 99 -0.14 17.74 15.38
N SER A 100 0.55 18.85 15.14
CA SER A 100 1.52 19.37 16.12
C SER A 100 0.73 19.88 17.33
N GLY A 101 0.85 19.18 18.44
CA GLY A 101 0.29 19.57 19.73
C GLY A 101 1.15 18.99 20.83
N VAL A 102 1.45 19.80 21.86
CA VAL A 102 2.07 19.29 23.08
C VAL A 102 1.01 18.45 23.78
N PHE A 103 1.22 17.14 23.90
CA PHE A 103 0.45 16.31 24.82
C PHE A 103 0.83 16.71 26.24
N TYR A 104 0.17 17.74 26.78
CA TYR A 104 0.12 17.96 28.21
C TYR A 104 -0.80 16.89 28.77
N GLY A 105 -0.21 15.74 29.14
CA GLY A 105 -0.87 14.77 29.99
C GLY A 105 -1.27 15.48 31.27
N MET A 106 -2.57 15.72 31.41
CA MET A 106 -3.21 16.23 32.62
C MET A 106 -4.18 15.16 33.10
#